data_AF-A0A9P6J5Y5-F1
#
_entry.id   AF-A0A9P6J5Y5-F1
#
_cell.length_a   1.000
_cell.length_b   1.000
_cell.length_c   1.000
_cell.angle_alpha   90.00
_cell.angle_beta   90.00
_cell.angle_gamma   90.00
#
_symmetry.space_group_name_H-M   'P 1'
#
loop_
_entity.id
_entity.type
_entity.pdbx_description
1 polymer ?
#
loop_
_entity_poly.entity_id
_entity_poly.type
_entity_poly.pdbx_seq_one_letter_code
_entity_poly.pdbx_strand_id
1 'polypeptide(L)'
;MGSFNYGYAMGDLPGEKRLVTPPMLGDKISLSLGQTSTFVFLGTKAEILEWFRTVGQSKIVQAVLFYDRPGPPLDIIFDLFAVPNPDLTWTQYYQSFYRSDPTLERYRLEIRPEQPKIDAELEPLYRMYVKSGVCLGDMANQLEKKWSQPPAKSYLDMAKEVFHEREDAHKHAQEAASETKREDEQRRDVELQDIVVSVPAENQSDSRK
;
A
#
# COMPACT_ATOMS: atom_id res chain seq x y z
N MET A 1 -1.18 11.39 11.34
CA MET A 1 -1.26 12.21 10.11
C MET A 1 -0.19 11.71 9.16
N GLY A 2 -0.54 10.88 8.19
CA GLY A 2 0.42 10.47 7.16
C GLY A 2 0.90 11.69 6.37
N SER A 3 2.20 11.80 6.13
CA SER A 3 2.74 12.86 5.27
C SER A 3 2.38 12.61 3.80
N PHE A 4 2.27 13.68 3.00
CA PHE A 4 2.32 13.57 1.55
C PHE A 4 3.69 13.01 1.13
N ASN A 5 3.72 11.96 0.30
CA ASN A 5 4.95 11.31 -0.13
C ASN A 5 4.88 10.95 -1.63
N TYR A 6 6.01 10.91 -2.31
CA TYR A 6 6.08 10.48 -3.71
C TYR A 6 7.41 9.78 -4.01
N GLY A 7 7.45 8.96 -5.06
CA GLY A 7 8.69 8.31 -5.48
C GLY A 7 8.46 7.08 -6.35
N TYR A 8 9.53 6.37 -6.68
CA TYR A 8 9.42 5.09 -7.37
C TYR A 8 8.96 4.02 -6.38
N ALA A 9 8.00 3.20 -6.79
CA ALA A 9 7.64 2.00 -6.04
C ALA A 9 8.64 0.89 -6.37
N MET A 10 9.45 0.50 -5.38
CA MET A 10 10.48 -0.53 -5.50
C MET A 10 10.13 -1.71 -4.59
N GLY A 11 10.32 -2.93 -5.08
CA GLY A 11 10.12 -4.16 -4.31
C GLY A 11 9.83 -5.36 -5.22
N ASP A 12 10.51 -6.47 -4.95
CA ASP A 12 10.36 -7.73 -5.71
C ASP A 12 9.30 -8.66 -5.08
N LEU A 13 8.85 -8.37 -3.85
CA LEU A 13 7.93 -9.20 -3.07
C LEU A 13 6.54 -8.55 -2.94
N PRO A 14 5.44 -9.31 -3.12
CA PRO A 14 4.08 -8.81 -2.95
C PRO A 14 3.84 -8.39 -1.49
N GLY A 15 3.43 -7.12 -1.31
CA GLY A 15 3.11 -6.54 0.01
C GLY A 15 4.07 -5.44 0.48
N GLU A 16 5.29 -5.37 -0.06
CA GLU A 16 6.35 -4.48 0.45
C GLU A 16 6.86 -3.53 -0.66
N LYS A 17 5.95 -2.84 -1.36
CA LYS A 17 6.32 -1.79 -2.31
C LYS A 17 6.78 -0.55 -1.53
N ARG A 18 8.07 -0.49 -1.19
CA ARG A 18 8.69 0.69 -0.57
C ARG A 18 8.72 1.84 -1.57
N LEU A 19 8.29 3.02 -1.12
CA LEU A 19 8.48 4.24 -1.89
C LEU A 19 9.87 4.80 -1.69
N VAL A 20 10.56 5.02 -2.80
CA VAL A 20 11.89 5.62 -2.83
C VAL A 20 11.78 6.97 -3.54
N THR A 21 11.77 8.04 -2.75
CA THR A 21 11.84 9.41 -3.27
C THR A 21 13.27 9.68 -3.74
N PRO A 22 13.50 10.03 -5.02
CA PRO A 22 14.83 10.40 -5.49
C PRO A 22 15.32 11.64 -4.72
N PRO A 23 16.57 11.66 -4.23
CA PRO A 23 17.11 12.79 -3.47
C PRO A 23 17.16 14.08 -4.29
N MET A 24 17.28 13.97 -5.62
CA MET A 24 17.00 15.06 -6.56
C MET A 24 16.08 14.53 -7.65
N LEU A 25 14.82 14.94 -7.61
CA LEU A 25 13.88 14.64 -8.68
C LEU A 25 14.23 15.53 -9.89
N GLY A 26 14.94 14.97 -10.86
CA GLY A 26 15.24 15.63 -12.13
C GLY A 26 13.96 16.06 -12.88
N ASP A 27 14.12 16.74 -14.01
CA ASP A 27 12.98 17.19 -14.83
C ASP A 27 12.31 16.07 -15.62
N LYS A 28 12.96 14.90 -15.68
CA LYS A 28 12.45 13.73 -16.37
C LYS A 28 12.25 12.57 -15.41
N ILE A 29 11.01 12.10 -15.31
CA ILE A 29 10.62 10.87 -14.62
C ILE A 29 10.59 9.77 -15.68
N SER A 30 11.55 8.84 -15.59
CA SER A 30 11.68 7.75 -16.55
C SER A 30 11.06 6.48 -16.00
N LEU A 31 10.07 5.95 -16.71
CA LEU A 31 9.39 4.70 -16.37
C LEU A 31 9.88 3.59 -17.29
N SER A 32 10.28 2.46 -16.74
CA SER A 32 10.73 1.30 -17.53
C SER A 32 9.88 0.07 -17.21
N LEU A 33 9.76 -0.90 -18.11
CA LEU A 33 9.02 -2.14 -17.81
C LEU A 33 9.70 -3.06 -16.78
N GLY A 34 10.80 -2.62 -16.16
CA GLY A 34 11.53 -3.33 -15.12
C GLY A 34 11.32 -2.74 -13.72
N GLN A 35 12.41 -2.50 -13.00
CA GLN A 35 12.39 -2.08 -11.59
C GLN A 35 11.76 -0.70 -11.34
N THR A 36 11.84 0.23 -12.31
CA THR A 36 11.24 1.57 -12.21
C THR A 36 9.96 1.69 -13.03
N SER A 37 9.10 0.69 -12.93
CA SER A 37 7.85 0.62 -13.70
C SER A 37 6.73 1.48 -13.16
N THR A 38 6.85 1.99 -11.93
CA THR A 38 5.77 2.76 -11.31
C THR A 38 6.33 3.91 -10.48
N PHE A 39 5.86 5.12 -10.78
CA PHE A 39 6.04 6.30 -9.94
C PHE A 39 4.73 6.60 -9.21
N VAL A 40 4.81 6.86 -7.92
CA VAL A 40 3.64 6.91 -7.05
C VAL A 40 3.59 8.20 -6.28
N PHE A 41 2.38 8.72 -6.09
CA PHE A 41 2.07 9.76 -5.12
C PHE A 41 1.10 9.22 -4.08
N LEU A 42 1.38 9.47 -2.80
CA LEU A 42 0.52 9.14 -1.66
C LEU A 42 0.12 10.43 -0.94
N GLY A 43 -1.17 10.69 -0.88
CA GLY A 43 -1.72 11.87 -0.22
C GLY A 43 -3.21 12.04 -0.52
N THR A 44 -3.75 13.21 -0.19
CA THR A 44 -5.08 13.63 -0.60
C THR A 44 -5.07 14.03 -2.09
N LYS A 45 -6.25 14.03 -2.74
CA LYS A 45 -6.38 14.56 -4.11
C LYS A 45 -5.86 16.00 -4.23
N ALA A 46 -6.14 16.83 -3.22
CA ALA A 46 -5.71 18.22 -3.19
C ALA A 46 -4.18 18.37 -3.16
N GLU A 47 -3.49 17.65 -2.27
CA GLU A 47 -2.03 17.68 -2.17
C GLU A 47 -1.37 17.21 -3.47
N ILE A 48 -1.90 16.14 -4.08
CA ILE A 48 -1.37 15.62 -5.36
C ILE A 48 -1.53 16.68 -6.47
N LEU A 49 -2.72 17.29 -6.59
CA LEU A 49 -2.97 18.31 -7.60
C LEU A 49 -2.14 19.58 -7.37
N GLU A 50 -1.98 20.01 -6.12
CA GLU A 50 -1.13 21.13 -5.76
C GLU A 50 0.33 20.87 -6.16
N TRP A 51 0.85 19.67 -5.86
CA TRP A 51 2.20 19.28 -6.27
C TRP A 51 2.35 19.30 -7.79
N PHE A 52 1.36 18.81 -8.54
CA PHE A 52 1.37 18.84 -10.01
C PHE A 52 1.40 20.29 -10.53
N ARG A 53 0.60 21.19 -9.94
CA ARG A 53 0.53 22.60 -10.35
C ARG A 53 1.78 23.39 -10.00
N THR A 54 2.50 23.04 -8.93
CA THR A 54 3.65 23.79 -8.42
C THR A 54 4.97 23.19 -8.89
N VAL A 55 5.23 21.94 -8.54
CA VAL A 55 6.48 21.23 -8.87
C VAL A 55 6.38 20.54 -10.24
N GLY A 56 5.20 20.01 -10.58
CA GLY A 56 4.98 19.22 -11.78
C GLY A 56 5.14 19.96 -13.11
N GLN A 57 5.16 21.30 -13.12
CA GLN A 57 5.32 22.10 -14.35
C GLN A 57 6.64 21.85 -15.09
N SER A 58 7.69 21.45 -14.37
CA SER A 58 8.99 21.10 -14.98
C SER A 58 9.18 19.59 -15.16
N LYS A 59 8.20 18.77 -14.78
CA LYS A 59 8.34 17.31 -14.69
C LYS A 59 7.66 16.62 -15.85
N ILE A 60 8.48 16.05 -16.74
CA ILE A 60 8.06 15.24 -17.87
C ILE A 60 8.12 13.77 -17.48
N VAL A 61 7.03 13.04 -17.70
CA VAL A 61 7.01 11.59 -17.52
C VAL A 61 7.18 10.91 -18.88
N GLN A 62 8.13 10.00 -18.97
CA GLN A 62 8.38 9.25 -20.20
C GLN A 62 8.53 7.76 -19.90
N ALA A 63 7.78 6.94 -20.62
CA ALA A 63 8.04 5.51 -20.72
C ALA A 63 9.26 5.28 -21.63
N VAL A 64 10.31 4.69 -21.08
CA VAL A 64 11.57 4.36 -21.76
C VAL A 64 11.60 2.85 -22.02
N LEU A 65 11.65 2.48 -23.30
CA LEU A 65 11.87 1.11 -23.74
C LEU A 65 13.36 0.90 -24.00
N PHE A 66 13.99 -0.04 -23.30
CA PHE A 66 15.41 -0.39 -23.51
C PHE A 66 15.63 -1.33 -24.70
N TYR A 67 14.72 -1.38 -25.67
CA TYR A 67 14.91 -2.20 -26.86
C TYR A 67 15.70 -1.43 -27.91
N ASP A 68 16.73 -2.05 -28.48
CA ASP A 68 17.53 -1.55 -29.63
C ASP A 68 16.71 -1.32 -30.92
N ARG A 69 15.38 -1.43 -30.86
CA ARG A 69 14.47 -1.13 -31.96
C ARG A 69 13.47 -0.04 -31.53
N PRO A 70 13.20 0.96 -32.39
CA PRO A 70 12.13 1.91 -32.15
C PRO A 70 10.79 1.16 -32.20
N GLY A 71 10.31 0.74 -31.02
CA GLY A 71 8.92 0.31 -30.84
C GLY A 71 7.99 1.52 -30.84
N PRO A 72 6.68 1.32 -31.02
CA PRO A 72 5.71 2.38 -30.82
C PRO A 72 5.86 2.94 -29.39
N PRO A 73 5.72 4.27 -29.20
CA PRO A 73 5.76 4.85 -27.87
C PRO A 73 4.65 4.23 -27.01
N LEU A 74 5.03 3.63 -25.88
CA LEU A 74 4.07 3.13 -24.89
C LEU A 74 3.28 4.29 -24.31
N ASP A 75 1.97 4.12 -24.18
CA ASP A 75 1.16 5.06 -23.44
C ASP A 75 1.43 4.92 -21.93
N ILE A 76 1.16 6.00 -21.21
CA ILE A 76 1.27 6.11 -19.77
C ILE A 76 -0.14 6.10 -19.18
N ILE A 77 -0.30 5.35 -18.10
CA ILE A 77 -1.53 5.24 -17.33
C ILE A 77 -1.36 5.98 -16.01
N PHE A 78 -2.40 6.73 -15.64
CA PHE A 78 -2.60 7.34 -14.33
C PHE A 78 -3.75 6.60 -13.65
N ASP A 79 -3.42 5.80 -12.64
CA ASP A 79 -4.37 5.00 -11.86
C ASP A 79 -4.46 5.56 -10.43
N LEU A 80 -5.67 5.95 -10.02
CA LEU A 80 -5.94 6.39 -8.65
C LEU A 80 -6.57 5.25 -7.85
N PHE A 81 -5.99 4.90 -6.72
CA PHE A 81 -6.52 3.91 -5.78
C PHE A 81 -6.88 4.57 -4.45
N ALA A 82 -7.93 4.08 -3.79
CA ALA A 82 -8.20 4.42 -2.39
C ALA A 82 -7.14 3.77 -1.51
N VAL A 83 -6.68 4.49 -0.48
CA VAL A 83 -5.80 3.91 0.55
C VAL A 83 -6.53 4.01 1.88
N PRO A 84 -6.75 2.89 2.59
CA PRO A 84 -7.27 2.94 3.94
C PRO A 84 -6.31 3.74 4.81
N ASN A 85 -6.82 4.77 5.48
CA ASN A 85 -6.04 5.58 6.39
C ASN A 85 -6.08 4.92 7.77
N PRO A 86 -4.98 4.27 8.23
CA PRO A 86 -4.98 3.52 9.49
C PRO A 86 -5.17 4.42 10.71
N ASP A 87 -4.89 5.72 10.57
CA ASP A 87 -5.03 6.72 11.62
C ASP A 87 -6.48 7.18 11.83
N LEU A 88 -7.42 6.84 10.92
CA LEU A 88 -8.82 7.25 11.07
C LEU A 88 -9.52 6.38 12.11
N THR A 89 -10.16 7.02 13.08
CA THR A 89 -11.14 6.34 13.92
C THR A 89 -12.33 5.89 13.06
N TRP A 90 -12.99 4.80 13.47
CA TRP A 90 -14.13 4.21 12.76
C TRP A 90 -15.21 5.22 12.34
N THR A 91 -15.54 6.13 13.25
CA THR A 91 -16.51 7.21 13.04
C THR A 91 -16.06 8.19 11.96
N GLN A 92 -14.77 8.51 11.89
CA GLN A 92 -14.22 9.41 10.86
C GLN A 92 -14.18 8.74 9.49
N TYR A 93 -13.87 7.44 9.44
CA TYR A 93 -13.94 6.65 8.22
C TYR A 93 -15.37 6.59 7.67
N TYR A 94 -16.37 6.33 8.52
CA TYR A 94 -17.78 6.40 8.10
C TYR A 94 -18.20 7.81 7.64
N GLN A 95 -17.75 8.85 8.36
CA GLN A 95 -18.05 10.22 7.98
C GLN A 95 -17.44 10.62 6.64
N SER A 96 -16.25 10.12 6.27
CA SER A 96 -15.67 10.42 4.96
C SER A 96 -16.55 9.89 3.81
N PHE A 97 -17.23 8.75 3.97
CA PHE A 97 -18.16 8.24 2.95
C PHE A 97 -19.41 9.09 2.75
N TYR A 98 -19.97 9.65 3.83
CA TYR A 98 -21.23 10.41 3.76
C TYR A 98 -21.03 11.90 3.53
N ARG A 99 -19.89 12.45 3.97
CA ARG A 99 -19.57 13.87 3.83
C ARG A 99 -18.54 14.16 2.73
N SER A 100 -17.97 13.12 2.10
CA SER A 100 -16.88 13.25 1.12
C SER A 100 -15.84 14.25 1.59
N ASP A 101 -15.37 14.09 2.83
CA ASP A 101 -14.40 15.03 3.42
C ASP A 101 -13.05 14.85 2.73
N PRO A 102 -12.63 15.77 1.85
CA PRO A 102 -11.43 15.60 1.03
C PRO A 102 -10.14 15.61 1.87
N THR A 103 -10.23 16.02 3.14
CA THR A 103 -9.09 16.11 4.06
C THR A 103 -8.81 14.79 4.78
N LEU A 104 -9.78 13.87 4.81
CA LEU A 104 -9.67 12.59 5.51
C LEU A 104 -9.30 11.44 4.56
N GLU A 105 -9.70 11.54 3.29
CA GLU A 105 -9.50 10.51 2.28
C GLU A 105 -8.08 10.54 1.71
N ARG A 106 -7.37 9.41 1.82
CA ARG A 106 -6.04 9.23 1.23
C ARG A 106 -6.11 8.38 -0.02
N TYR A 107 -5.25 8.73 -0.96
CA TYR A 107 -5.20 8.11 -2.27
C TYR A 107 -3.77 7.76 -2.64
N ARG A 108 -3.65 6.75 -3.50
CA ARG A 108 -2.43 6.34 -4.17
C ARG A 108 -2.60 6.55 -5.65
N LEU A 109 -1.91 7.55 -6.20
CA LEU A 109 -1.83 7.75 -7.64
C LEU A 109 -0.60 7.02 -8.16
N GLU A 110 -0.81 6.02 -9.01
CA GLU A 110 0.25 5.31 -9.72
C GLU A 110 0.35 5.81 -11.16
N ILE A 111 1.58 6.13 -11.57
CA ILE A 111 1.93 6.47 -12.95
C ILE A 111 2.82 5.36 -13.49
N ARG A 112 2.37 4.70 -14.56
CA ARG A 112 2.99 3.48 -15.07
C ARG A 112 2.84 3.36 -16.58
N PRO A 113 3.74 2.66 -17.29
CA PRO A 113 3.52 2.30 -18.68
C PRO A 113 2.30 1.40 -18.81
N GLU A 114 1.56 1.53 -19.91
CA GLU A 114 0.44 0.64 -20.24
C GLU A 114 0.92 -0.82 -20.36
N GLN A 115 0.17 -1.72 -19.71
CA GLN A 115 0.46 -3.15 -19.71
C GLN A 115 -0.86 -3.92 -19.72
N PRO A 116 -1.43 -4.23 -20.90
CA PRO A 116 -2.81 -4.68 -21.02
C PRO A 116 -3.18 -5.89 -20.14
N LYS A 117 -2.23 -6.79 -19.88
CA LYS A 117 -2.42 -7.94 -18.99
C LYS A 117 -2.63 -7.54 -17.53
N ILE A 118 -1.78 -6.66 -17.01
CA ILE A 118 -1.88 -6.16 -15.63
C ILE A 118 -3.06 -5.20 -15.52
N ASP A 119 -3.28 -4.38 -16.53
CA ASP A 119 -4.35 -3.37 -16.56
C ASP A 119 -5.73 -3.98 -16.41
N ALA A 120 -5.93 -5.18 -16.95
CA ALA A 120 -7.19 -5.92 -16.87
C ALA A 120 -7.47 -6.46 -15.45
N GLU A 121 -6.44 -6.68 -14.63
CA GLU A 121 -6.55 -7.20 -13.27
C GLU A 121 -6.68 -6.08 -12.23
N LEU A 122 -6.25 -4.86 -12.57
CA LEU A 122 -6.30 -3.71 -11.67
C LEU A 122 -7.65 -2.98 -11.75
N GLU A 123 -8.24 -2.72 -10.58
CA GLU A 123 -9.49 -1.95 -10.44
C GLU A 123 -9.28 -0.59 -9.75
N PRO A 124 -8.69 0.40 -10.44
CA PRO A 124 -8.54 1.74 -9.89
C PRO A 124 -9.88 2.48 -9.83
N LEU A 125 -9.98 3.45 -8.92
CA LEU A 125 -11.11 4.38 -8.85
C LEU A 125 -11.27 5.20 -10.12
N TYR A 126 -10.14 5.68 -10.63
CA TYR A 126 -10.05 6.43 -11.87
C TYR A 126 -8.82 5.96 -12.63
N ARG A 127 -9.02 5.67 -13.91
CA ARG A 127 -7.96 5.41 -14.88
C ARG A 127 -7.98 6.48 -15.95
N MET A 128 -6.81 6.93 -16.37
CA MET A 128 -6.63 7.83 -17.50
C MET A 128 -5.40 7.44 -18.30
N TYR A 129 -5.55 7.40 -19.62
CA TYR A 129 -4.50 7.09 -20.58
C TYR A 129 -3.96 8.37 -21.20
N VAL A 130 -2.64 8.48 -21.31
CA VAL A 130 -1.96 9.63 -21.92
C VAL A 130 -0.71 9.18 -22.66
N LYS A 131 -0.28 9.99 -23.63
CA LYS A 131 0.95 9.71 -24.38
C LYS A 131 2.19 9.89 -23.50
N SER A 132 3.21 9.07 -23.78
CA SER A 132 4.53 9.24 -23.18
C SER A 132 5.14 10.59 -23.53
N GLY A 133 5.85 11.21 -22.59
CA GLY A 133 6.42 12.56 -22.72
C GLY A 133 5.51 13.68 -22.22
N VAL A 134 4.51 13.35 -21.40
CA VAL A 134 3.56 14.33 -20.85
C VAL A 134 4.15 15.11 -19.67
N CYS A 135 3.84 16.41 -19.58
CA CYS A 135 4.17 17.24 -18.44
C CYS A 135 3.14 17.05 -17.32
N LEU A 136 3.60 16.83 -16.07
CA LEU A 136 2.70 16.64 -14.93
C LEU A 136 1.87 17.91 -14.62
N GLY A 137 2.42 19.09 -14.86
CA GLY A 137 1.68 20.35 -14.69
C GLY A 137 0.40 20.41 -15.54
N ASP A 138 0.48 19.98 -16.80
CA ASP A 138 -0.65 19.96 -17.73
C ASP A 138 -1.71 18.90 -17.36
N MET A 139 -1.30 17.90 -16.58
CA MET A 139 -2.20 16.84 -16.12
C MET A 139 -3.07 17.25 -14.93
N ALA A 140 -2.71 18.29 -14.18
CA ALA A 140 -3.45 18.69 -12.98
C ALA A 140 -4.94 18.94 -13.28
N ASN A 141 -5.24 19.79 -14.27
CA ASN A 141 -6.62 20.14 -14.60
C ASN A 141 -7.39 18.95 -15.20
N GLN A 142 -6.71 18.08 -15.94
CA GLN A 142 -7.30 16.90 -16.55
C GLN A 142 -7.67 15.86 -15.47
N LEU A 143 -6.77 15.63 -14.52
CA LEU A 143 -6.99 14.76 -13.37
C LEU A 143 -8.11 15.30 -12.49
N GLU A 144 -8.09 16.59 -12.15
CA GLU A 144 -9.14 17.23 -11.36
C GLU A 144 -10.52 17.05 -11.99
N LYS A 145 -10.64 17.33 -13.30
CA LYS A 145 -11.88 17.12 -14.06
C LYS A 145 -12.29 15.65 -14.11
N LYS A 146 -11.34 14.71 -14.19
CA LYS A 146 -11.64 13.28 -14.19
C LYS A 146 -12.14 12.81 -12.83
N TRP A 147 -11.50 13.27 -11.75
CA TRP A 147 -11.81 12.88 -10.38
C TRP A 147 -13.06 13.53 -9.81
N SER A 148 -13.57 14.59 -10.45
CA SER A 148 -14.88 15.16 -10.13
C SER A 148 -16.05 14.34 -10.70
N GLN A 149 -15.78 13.36 -11.57
CA GLN A 149 -16.80 12.45 -12.08
C GLN A 149 -17.10 11.35 -11.05
N PRO A 150 -18.28 10.73 -11.08
CA PRO A 150 -18.53 9.52 -10.31
C PRO A 150 -17.46 8.46 -10.61
N PRO A 151 -16.90 7.79 -9.58
CA PRO A 151 -15.88 6.78 -9.77
C PRO A 151 -16.41 5.57 -10.55
N ALA A 152 -15.51 4.82 -11.17
CA ALA A 152 -15.88 3.59 -11.89
C ALA A 152 -16.42 2.51 -10.96
N LYS A 153 -15.89 2.45 -9.73
CA LYS A 153 -16.34 1.54 -8.66
C LYS A 153 -17.11 2.35 -7.61
N SER A 154 -18.28 1.86 -7.20
CA SER A 154 -19.09 2.53 -6.19
C SER A 154 -18.34 2.59 -4.85
N TYR A 155 -18.39 3.75 -4.19
CA TYR A 155 -17.79 3.92 -2.85
C TYR A 155 -18.30 2.90 -1.83
N LEU A 156 -19.55 2.42 -1.98
CA LEU A 156 -20.11 1.38 -1.11
C LEU A 156 -19.45 0.03 -1.30
N ASP A 157 -19.04 -0.30 -2.52
CA ASP A 157 -18.40 -1.59 -2.80
C ASP A 157 -16.95 -1.58 -2.33
N MET A 158 -16.25 -0.46 -2.46
CA MET A 158 -14.94 -0.29 -1.81
C MET A 158 -15.04 -0.35 -0.27
N ALA A 159 -16.09 0.26 0.30
CA ALA A 159 -16.27 0.20 1.75
C ALA A 159 -16.39 -1.26 2.18
N LYS A 160 -17.29 -2.04 1.55
CA LYS A 160 -17.46 -3.49 1.78
C LYS A 160 -16.15 -4.27 1.70
N GLU A 161 -15.33 -4.02 0.70
CA GLU A 161 -14.02 -4.68 0.55
C GLU A 161 -13.10 -4.40 1.74
N VAL A 162 -13.03 -3.15 2.20
CA VAL A 162 -12.25 -2.80 3.39
C VAL A 162 -12.81 -3.44 4.66
N PHE A 163 -14.13 -3.62 4.78
CA PHE A 163 -14.72 -4.36 5.90
C PHE A 163 -14.25 -5.82 5.89
N HIS A 164 -14.33 -6.48 4.74
CA HIS A 164 -13.93 -7.88 4.60
C HIS A 164 -12.43 -8.08 4.84
N GLU A 165 -11.56 -7.25 4.24
CA GLU A 165 -10.11 -7.35 4.43
C GLU A 165 -9.69 -7.16 5.91
N ARG A 166 -10.36 -6.28 6.64
CA ARG A 166 -10.04 -6.02 8.06
C ARG A 166 -10.59 -7.09 8.98
N GLU A 167 -11.76 -7.66 8.68
CA GLU A 167 -12.29 -8.85 9.38
C GLU A 167 -11.36 -10.05 9.20
N ASP A 168 -10.89 -10.27 7.97
CA ASP A 168 -9.93 -11.35 7.66
C ASP A 168 -8.59 -11.13 8.37
N ALA A 169 -8.07 -9.90 8.38
CA ALA A 169 -6.85 -9.56 9.10
C ALA A 169 -6.99 -9.73 10.62
N HIS A 170 -8.13 -9.35 11.20
CA HIS A 170 -8.41 -9.53 12.63
C HIS A 170 -8.54 -11.01 12.99
N LYS A 171 -9.24 -11.78 12.15
CA LYS A 171 -9.38 -13.23 12.32
C LYS A 171 -8.01 -13.92 12.25
N HIS A 172 -7.19 -13.57 11.26
CA HIS A 172 -5.84 -14.10 11.12
C HIS A 172 -4.94 -13.74 12.33
N ALA A 173 -5.02 -12.50 12.83
CA ALA A 173 -4.30 -12.10 14.03
C ALA A 173 -4.76 -12.87 15.29
N GLN A 174 -6.05 -13.14 15.40
CA GLN A 174 -6.62 -13.90 16.52
C GLN A 174 -6.25 -15.38 16.45
N GLU A 175 -6.23 -15.97 15.26
CA GLU A 175 -5.76 -17.34 15.01
C GLU A 175 -4.27 -17.47 15.36
N ALA A 176 -3.41 -16.58 14.84
CA ALA A 176 -1.98 -16.57 15.16
C ALA A 176 -1.71 -16.39 16.66
N ALA A 177 -2.46 -15.50 17.34
CA ALA A 177 -2.36 -15.34 18.79
C ALA A 177 -2.80 -16.58 19.57
N SER A 178 -3.82 -17.29 19.08
CA SER A 178 -4.30 -18.53 19.69
C SER A 178 -3.33 -19.70 19.50
N GLU A 179 -2.69 -19.81 18.32
CA GLU A 179 -1.64 -20.79 18.05
C GLU A 179 -0.41 -20.52 18.91
N THR A 180 0.07 -19.28 18.96
CA THR A 180 1.22 -18.89 19.80
C THR A 180 0.95 -19.20 21.28
N LYS A 181 -0.25 -18.91 21.77
CA LYS A 181 -0.64 -19.23 23.15
C LYS A 181 -0.64 -20.74 23.41
N ARG A 182 -1.13 -21.53 22.45
CA ARG A 182 -1.14 -23.00 22.55
C ARG A 182 0.26 -23.59 22.54
N GLU A 183 1.17 -23.04 21.72
CA GLU A 183 2.58 -23.44 21.71
C GLU A 183 3.29 -23.11 23.03
N ASP A 184 3.03 -21.95 23.61
CA ASP A 184 3.60 -21.55 24.91
C ASP A 184 3.07 -22.41 26.07
N GLU A 185 1.78 -22.77 26.06
CA GLU A 185 1.18 -23.70 27.02
C GLU A 185 1.80 -25.10 26.88
N GLN A 186 1.95 -25.61 25.65
CA GLN A 186 2.60 -26.89 25.39
C GLN A 186 4.09 -26.90 25.80
N ARG A 187 4.83 -25.81 25.57
CA ARG A 187 6.22 -25.69 26.02
C ARG A 187 6.34 -25.67 27.55
N ARG A 188 5.42 -24.98 28.24
CA ARG A 188 5.34 -25.00 29.71
C ARG A 188 5.03 -26.38 30.28
N ASP A 189 4.14 -27.14 29.63
CA ASP A 189 3.78 -28.50 30.07
C ASP A 189 4.93 -29.49 29.91
N VAL A 190 5.80 -29.30 28.91
CA VAL A 190 7.02 -30.11 28.72
C VAL A 190 8.09 -29.74 29.76
N GLU A 191 8.29 -28.46 30.06
CA GLU A 191 9.23 -28.00 31.10
C GLU A 191 8.85 -28.50 32.51
N LEU A 192 7.55 -28.63 32.81
CA LEU A 192 7.08 -29.14 34.10
C LEU A 192 7.24 -30.66 34.27
N GLN A 193 7.28 -31.43 33.18
CA GLN A 193 7.47 -32.89 33.24
C GLN A 193 8.93 -33.28 33.47
N ASP A 194 9.90 -32.46 33.04
CA ASP A 194 11.33 -32.71 33.27
C ASP A 194 11.79 -32.32 34.69
N ILE A 195 10.96 -31.65 35.49
CA ILE A 195 11.19 -31.33 36.92
C ILE A 195 10.46 -32.37 37.81
N VAL A 196 10.48 -33.64 37.44
CA VAL A 196 10.17 -34.75 38.35
C VAL A 196 11.39 -35.66 38.45
N VAL A 197 12.52 -35.09 38.89
CA VAL A 197 13.70 -35.87 39.26
C VAL A 197 13.50 -36.41 40.69
N SER A 198 13.36 -37.73 40.74
CA SER A 198 13.48 -38.67 41.85
C SER A 198 14.17 -38.11 43.11
N VAL A 199 13.42 -37.96 44.20
CA VAL A 199 13.99 -37.74 45.54
C VAL A 199 14.63 -39.06 46.01
N PRO A 200 15.94 -39.11 46.33
CA PRO A 200 16.53 -40.29 46.95
C PRO A 200 16.08 -40.37 48.41
N ALA A 201 15.55 -41.52 48.80
CA ALA A 201 15.22 -41.83 50.19
C ALA A 201 16.52 -42.04 51.00
N GLU A 202 16.97 -41.02 51.72
CA GLU A 202 18.06 -41.15 52.68
C GLU A 202 17.57 -41.55 54.08
N ASN A 203 18.00 -42.76 54.45
CA ASN A 203 18.15 -43.37 55.77
C ASN A 203 17.86 -42.49 57.01
N GLN A 204 16.80 -42.87 57.75
CA GLN A 204 16.77 -42.69 59.20
C GLN A 204 17.52 -43.87 59.85
N SER A 205 18.71 -43.61 60.39
CA SER A 205 19.34 -44.44 61.41
C SER A 205 19.54 -43.62 62.68
N ASP A 206 19.05 -44.21 63.77
CA ASP A 206 18.98 -43.75 65.16
C ASP A 206 20.23 -43.08 65.75
N SER A 207 19.99 -42.24 66.77
CA SER A 207 20.64 -42.36 68.09
C SER A 207 19.99 -41.43 69.12
N ARG A 208 19.03 -41.96 69.90
CA ARG A 208 18.72 -41.48 71.26
C ARG A 208 19.33 -42.44 72.28
N LYS A 209 20.21 -41.87 73.12
CA LYS A 209 20.69 -42.30 74.44
C LYS A 209 21.42 -43.63 74.57
#